data_AF-Q9USK2-F1
#
_entry.id   AF-Q9USK2-F1
#
_cell.length_a   1.000
_cell.length_b   1.000
_cell.length_c   1.000
_cell.angle_alpha   90.00
_cell.angle_beta   90.00
_cell.angle_gamma   90.00
#
_symmetry.space_group_name_H-M   'P 1'
#
loop_
_entity.id
_entity.type
_entity.pdbx_description
1 polymer ?
#
loop_
_entity_poly.entity_id
_entity_poly.type
_entity_poly.pdbx_seq_one_letter_code
_entity_poly.pdbx_strand_id
1 'polypeptide(L)'
;MRQTNTHLETFSLFDDVCTCLLVDKVFYWSQIHKVRKLVDRSIERMESCSIINIITKYIIEQTDLDQAAKNILQFRELDPLLRRLSSTSLLAFTRHLKYYLSLYLPSCKFEICSTNQYFSSSKPEACVIARESINAGEDITDLCGTIIKLSPKEERNIGIGKDFSILHSSRLDSMCLFLGPARFVNHDCNANCRFNTSGKRIWLRCVRDIKPGEEITTFYSSNYFGLENCECLCVSCERMGINGFKKLFHTSATSTSCSSKSSSDVSDLSSLPQSNRYVISEEDRSFLNIWDSGGELSDASSSDLDEEFSLFIPRHKKRVWSREKRLLSEMAITNHSPLLNVDDYRKFREDLWKKRHGKRKVYQCSNCSQTFINEDIQNSSAFCPKCIRHSKLFSLPWPCRHKVNRELKLEKEKEINTKRNLVTSSHSMSLRHKKAVDYQS
;
A
#
# COMPACT_ATOMS: atom_id res chain seq x y z
N MET A 1 -1.89 -41.59 3.48
CA MET A 1 -2.42 -40.63 2.46
C MET A 1 -1.67 -39.31 2.62
N ARG A 2 -0.98 -38.81 1.58
CA ARG A 2 -0.39 -37.47 1.64
C ARG A 2 -1.55 -36.47 1.61
N GLN A 3 -1.71 -35.68 2.68
CA GLN A 3 -2.69 -34.58 2.69
C GLN A 3 -2.41 -33.68 1.50
N THR A 4 -3.40 -33.49 0.63
CA THR A 4 -3.38 -32.48 -0.42
C THR A 4 -3.35 -31.12 0.27
N ASN A 5 -2.31 -30.32 0.00
CA ASN A 5 -2.23 -28.97 0.55
C ASN A 5 -3.46 -28.18 0.07
N THR A 6 -4.04 -27.37 0.95
CA THR A 6 -5.15 -26.49 0.53
C THR A 6 -4.67 -25.42 -0.46
N HIS A 7 -5.61 -24.75 -1.13
CA HIS A 7 -5.27 -23.60 -1.98
C HIS A 7 -4.56 -22.49 -1.19
N LEU A 8 -5.03 -22.19 0.02
CA LEU A 8 -4.38 -21.24 0.92
C LEU A 8 -2.94 -21.67 1.20
N GLU A 9 -2.75 -22.93 1.58
CA GLU A 9 -1.43 -23.48 1.90
C GLU A 9 -0.44 -23.42 0.74
N THR A 10 -0.94 -23.66 -0.47
CA THR A 10 -0.15 -23.68 -1.71
C THR A 10 0.23 -22.27 -2.14
N PHE A 11 -0.72 -21.34 -2.24
CA PHE A 11 -0.43 -19.96 -2.64
C PHE A 11 0.36 -19.19 -1.59
N SER A 12 0.16 -19.49 -0.29
CA SER A 12 1.00 -18.92 0.77
C SER A 12 2.46 -19.34 0.63
N LEU A 13 2.72 -20.59 0.23
CA LEU A 13 4.08 -21.06 -0.03
C LEU A 13 4.68 -20.37 -1.26
N PHE A 14 3.88 -20.14 -2.30
CA PHE A 14 4.32 -19.42 -3.50
C PHE A 14 4.77 -17.99 -3.15
N ASP A 15 3.98 -17.26 -2.37
CA ASP A 15 4.30 -15.90 -1.92
C ASP A 15 5.54 -15.89 -1.01
N ASP A 16 5.64 -16.84 -0.08
CA ASP A 16 6.79 -16.97 0.80
C ASP A 16 8.10 -17.21 0.03
N VAL A 17 8.07 -18.09 -0.99
CA VAL A 17 9.22 -18.35 -1.87
C VAL A 17 9.54 -17.12 -2.73
N CYS A 18 8.54 -16.48 -3.33
CA CYS A 18 8.77 -15.30 -4.18
C CYS A 18 9.31 -14.12 -3.38
N THR A 19 8.79 -13.84 -2.18
CA THR A 19 9.31 -12.76 -1.33
C THR A 19 10.73 -13.06 -0.84
N CYS A 20 11.05 -14.32 -0.53
CA CYS A 20 12.40 -14.72 -0.19
C CYS A 20 13.38 -14.45 -1.34
N LEU A 21 13.08 -14.95 -2.54
CA LEU A 21 13.97 -14.85 -3.69
C LEU A 21 14.02 -13.44 -4.30
N LEU A 22 12.87 -12.81 -4.48
CA LEU A 22 12.70 -11.63 -5.29
C LEU A 22 12.45 -10.36 -4.47
N VAL A 23 12.51 -10.41 -3.15
CA VAL A 23 12.52 -9.20 -2.32
C VAL A 23 13.69 -9.27 -1.35
N ASP A 24 13.67 -10.21 -0.41
CA ASP A 24 14.66 -10.33 0.67
C ASP A 24 16.09 -10.46 0.11
N LYS A 25 16.29 -11.32 -0.90
CA LYS A 25 17.61 -11.55 -1.51
C LYS A 25 18.06 -10.45 -2.48
N VAL A 26 17.20 -9.51 -2.84
CA VAL A 26 17.46 -8.48 -3.86
C VAL A 26 17.74 -7.13 -3.20
N PHE A 27 18.80 -7.10 -2.38
CA PHE A 27 19.27 -5.94 -1.62
C PHE A 27 18.20 -5.28 -0.73
N TYR A 28 17.14 -5.98 -0.36
CA TYR A 28 16.23 -5.51 0.67
C TYR A 28 16.91 -5.66 2.03
N TRP A 29 16.91 -4.59 2.82
CA TRP A 29 17.75 -4.51 4.02
C TRP A 29 17.09 -5.12 5.26
N SER A 30 15.81 -5.45 5.18
CA SER A 30 15.04 -6.12 6.23
C SER A 30 14.48 -7.44 5.72
N GLN A 31 13.53 -8.05 6.43
CA GLN A 31 12.91 -9.31 6.04
C GLN A 31 11.40 -9.17 5.92
N ILE A 32 10.86 -9.55 4.77
CA ILE A 32 9.42 -9.55 4.52
C ILE A 32 8.70 -10.63 5.33
N HIS A 33 7.56 -10.28 5.90
CA HIS A 33 6.67 -11.20 6.60
C HIS A 33 6.22 -12.37 5.71
N LYS A 34 6.49 -13.57 6.20
CA LYS A 34 6.14 -14.86 5.58
C LYS A 34 4.87 -15.41 6.20
N VAL A 35 3.91 -15.83 5.38
CA VAL A 35 2.60 -16.35 5.79
C VAL A 35 2.75 -17.68 6.55
N ARG A 36 3.53 -18.62 5.99
CA ARG A 36 3.71 -19.95 6.58
C ARG A 36 5.08 -20.14 7.22
N LYS A 37 6.12 -19.46 6.74
CA LYS A 37 7.53 -19.68 7.15
C LYS A 37 7.98 -21.13 6.88
N LEU A 38 7.50 -21.71 5.78
CA LEU A 38 7.82 -23.08 5.36
C LEU A 38 8.69 -23.10 4.09
N VAL A 39 9.45 -22.02 3.85
CA VAL A 39 10.42 -21.97 2.77
C VAL A 39 11.53 -22.97 3.08
N ASP A 40 11.91 -23.78 2.08
CA ASP A 40 12.96 -24.76 2.26
C ASP A 40 14.31 -24.09 2.53
N ARG A 41 15.13 -24.68 3.42
CA ARG A 41 16.45 -24.15 3.77
C ARG A 41 17.38 -24.05 2.57
N SER A 42 17.22 -24.89 1.55
CA SER A 42 17.99 -24.79 0.30
C SER A 42 17.72 -23.47 -0.42
N ILE A 43 16.46 -23.04 -0.50
CA ILE A 43 16.03 -21.76 -1.09
C ILE A 43 16.56 -20.59 -0.26
N GLU A 44 16.48 -20.68 1.07
CA GLU A 44 17.00 -19.63 1.97
C GLU A 44 18.53 -19.44 1.84
N ARG A 45 19.26 -20.51 1.53
CA ARG A 45 20.73 -20.51 1.36
C ARG A 45 21.19 -20.15 -0.04
N MET A 46 20.28 -19.93 -0.99
CA MET A 46 20.65 -19.50 -2.33
C MET A 46 21.46 -18.20 -2.29
N GLU A 47 22.47 -18.14 -3.16
CA GLU A 47 23.27 -16.94 -3.36
C GLU A 47 22.46 -15.86 -4.08
N SER A 48 22.50 -14.64 -3.54
CA SER A 48 21.81 -13.50 -4.12
C SER A 48 22.33 -13.14 -5.52
N CYS A 49 23.62 -13.33 -5.79
CA CYS A 49 24.25 -12.94 -7.06
C CYS A 49 23.57 -13.58 -8.28
N SER A 50 23.21 -14.86 -8.19
CA SER A 50 22.52 -15.57 -9.28
C SER A 50 21.16 -14.96 -9.60
N ILE A 51 20.38 -14.60 -8.58
CA ILE A 51 19.07 -13.98 -8.73
C ILE A 51 19.21 -12.57 -9.30
N ILE A 52 20.15 -11.78 -8.77
CA ILE A 52 20.43 -10.42 -9.24
C ILE A 52 20.84 -10.43 -10.71
N ASN A 53 21.71 -11.36 -11.13
CA ASN A 53 22.14 -11.50 -12.52
C ASN A 53 20.95 -11.79 -13.46
N ILE A 54 20.01 -12.64 -13.05
CA ILE A 54 18.78 -12.89 -13.82
C ILE A 54 17.94 -11.62 -13.93
N ILE A 55 17.72 -10.91 -12.82
CA ILE A 55 16.93 -9.68 -12.82
C ILE A 55 17.57 -8.62 -13.72
N THR A 56 18.86 -8.37 -13.57
CA THR A 56 19.57 -7.36 -14.37
C THR A 56 19.52 -7.71 -15.86
N LYS A 57 19.89 -8.94 -16.23
CA LYS A 57 19.96 -9.35 -17.63
C LYS A 57 18.59 -9.46 -18.30
N TYR A 58 17.65 -10.17 -17.69
CA TYR A 58 16.39 -10.51 -18.36
C TYR A 58 15.29 -9.49 -18.11
N ILE A 59 15.25 -8.84 -16.93
CA ILE A 59 14.20 -7.87 -16.63
C ILE A 59 14.63 -6.44 -16.95
N ILE A 60 15.78 -6.00 -16.44
CA ILE A 60 16.20 -4.59 -16.58
C ILE A 60 16.69 -4.30 -17.99
N GLU A 61 17.52 -5.17 -18.57
CA GLU A 61 18.07 -4.97 -19.92
C GLU A 61 17.11 -5.42 -21.02
N GLN A 62 16.44 -6.57 -20.86
CA GLN A 62 15.65 -7.21 -21.93
C GLN A 62 14.14 -7.09 -21.77
N THR A 63 13.64 -6.70 -20.60
CA THR A 63 12.18 -6.64 -20.29
C THR A 63 11.42 -7.95 -20.52
N ASP A 64 12.11 -9.09 -20.41
CA ASP A 64 11.59 -10.44 -20.67
C ASP A 64 11.27 -11.19 -19.36
N LEU A 65 10.01 -11.07 -18.93
CA LEU A 65 9.49 -11.77 -17.74
C LEU A 65 9.47 -13.29 -17.91
N ASP A 66 9.23 -13.78 -19.12
CA ASP A 66 9.10 -15.21 -19.42
C ASP A 66 10.44 -15.91 -19.29
N GLN A 67 11.47 -15.35 -19.91
CA GLN A 67 12.81 -15.88 -19.84
C GLN A 67 13.37 -15.77 -18.42
N ALA A 68 13.13 -14.66 -17.70
CA ALA A 68 13.53 -14.54 -16.31
C ALA A 68 12.88 -15.61 -15.42
N ALA A 69 11.56 -15.80 -15.54
CA ALA A 69 10.83 -16.83 -14.80
C ALA A 69 11.37 -18.23 -15.12
N LYS A 70 11.61 -18.53 -16.41
CA LYS A 70 12.18 -19.81 -16.85
C LYS A 70 13.56 -20.07 -16.22
N ASN A 71 14.45 -19.07 -16.19
CA ASN A 71 15.78 -19.23 -15.61
C ASN A 71 15.71 -19.44 -14.08
N ILE A 72 14.81 -18.76 -13.37
CA ILE A 72 14.62 -18.98 -11.93
C ILE A 72 14.12 -20.39 -11.66
N LEU A 73 13.14 -20.87 -12.42
CA LEU A 73 12.57 -22.21 -12.26
C LEU A 73 13.56 -23.35 -12.58
N GLN A 74 14.74 -23.05 -13.14
CA GLN A 74 15.82 -24.00 -13.37
C GLN A 74 16.80 -24.12 -12.19
N PHE A 75 16.63 -23.33 -11.12
CA PHE A 75 17.49 -23.46 -9.95
C PHE A 75 17.24 -24.79 -9.24
N ARG A 76 18.32 -25.57 -9.07
CA ARG A 76 18.31 -26.87 -8.39
C ARG A 76 17.75 -26.82 -6.97
N GLU A 77 17.88 -25.67 -6.30
CA GLU A 77 17.34 -25.45 -4.95
C GLU A 77 15.80 -25.40 -4.94
N LEU A 78 15.16 -25.14 -6.09
CA LEU A 78 13.70 -25.20 -6.23
C LEU A 78 13.17 -26.60 -6.57
N ASP A 79 14.03 -27.54 -7.01
CA ASP A 79 13.61 -28.90 -7.38
C ASP A 79 12.71 -29.59 -6.34
N PRO A 80 13.00 -29.56 -5.02
CA PRO A 80 12.14 -30.22 -4.03
C PRO A 80 10.72 -29.66 -3.99
N LEU A 81 10.55 -28.37 -4.27
CA LEU A 81 9.26 -27.72 -4.40
C LEU A 81 8.60 -28.11 -5.73
N LEU A 82 9.31 -27.91 -6.84
CA LEU A 82 8.77 -28.05 -8.20
C LEU A 82 8.29 -29.47 -8.48
N ARG A 83 9.02 -30.51 -8.03
CA ARG A 83 8.62 -31.92 -8.21
C ARG A 83 7.33 -32.29 -7.48
N ARG A 84 6.88 -31.48 -6.51
CA ARG A 84 5.63 -31.71 -5.76
C ARG A 84 4.42 -31.00 -6.36
N LEU A 85 4.63 -30.07 -7.31
CA LEU A 85 3.55 -29.29 -7.89
C LEU A 85 2.93 -30.03 -9.08
N SER A 86 1.60 -29.96 -9.18
CA SER A 86 0.89 -30.32 -10.43
C SER A 86 1.21 -29.31 -11.54
N SER A 87 0.93 -29.66 -12.79
CA SER A 87 1.06 -28.74 -13.94
C SER A 87 0.32 -27.43 -13.72
N THR A 88 -0.93 -27.49 -13.26
CA THR A 88 -1.75 -26.31 -12.92
C THR A 88 -1.13 -25.48 -11.80
N SER A 89 -0.59 -26.12 -10.76
CA SER A 89 0.07 -25.44 -9.65
C SER A 89 1.38 -24.77 -10.07
N LEU A 90 2.14 -25.41 -10.96
CA LEU A 90 3.37 -24.86 -11.53
C LEU A 90 3.07 -23.62 -12.39
N LEU A 91 2.01 -23.65 -13.20
CA LEU A 91 1.56 -22.49 -13.97
C LEU A 91 1.13 -21.34 -13.05
N ALA A 92 0.39 -21.65 -11.98
CA ALA A 92 0.00 -20.67 -10.98
C ALA A 92 1.22 -20.07 -10.26
N PHE A 93 2.20 -20.90 -9.88
CA PHE A 93 3.46 -20.45 -9.29
C PHE A 93 4.24 -19.55 -10.24
N THR A 94 4.36 -19.93 -11.51
CA THR A 94 5.06 -19.15 -12.55
C THR A 94 4.40 -17.78 -12.73
N ARG A 95 3.07 -17.72 -12.78
CA ARG A 95 2.33 -16.44 -12.84
C ARG A 95 2.57 -15.58 -11.60
N HIS A 96 2.59 -16.20 -10.41
CA HIS A 96 2.85 -15.49 -9.17
C HIS A 96 4.29 -14.95 -9.11
N LEU A 97 5.26 -15.73 -9.60
CA LEU A 97 6.66 -15.31 -9.75
C LEU A 97 6.78 -14.08 -10.67
N LYS A 98 6.05 -14.06 -11.79
CA LYS A 98 6.03 -12.92 -12.71
C LYS A 98 5.51 -11.63 -12.07
N TYR A 99 4.55 -11.69 -11.14
CA TYR A 99 4.11 -10.51 -10.40
C TYR A 99 5.25 -9.89 -9.58
N TYR A 100 6.13 -10.71 -9.00
CA TYR A 100 7.29 -10.21 -8.27
C TYR A 100 8.43 -9.76 -9.20
N LEU A 101 8.61 -10.41 -10.35
CA LEU A 101 9.58 -9.98 -11.35
C LEU A 101 9.23 -8.63 -11.97
N SER A 102 7.93 -8.33 -12.16
CA SER A 102 7.49 -7.05 -12.74
C SER A 102 7.87 -5.83 -11.88
N LEU A 103 8.15 -6.03 -10.58
CA LEU A 103 8.68 -4.98 -9.70
C LEU A 103 9.98 -4.33 -10.22
N TYR A 104 10.74 -5.07 -11.04
CA TYR A 104 12.04 -4.65 -11.54
C TYR A 104 12.00 -4.13 -12.99
N LEU A 105 10.85 -4.17 -13.65
CA LEU A 105 10.72 -3.64 -15.00
C LEU A 105 11.07 -2.14 -15.02
N PRO A 106 11.79 -1.65 -16.05
CA PRO A 106 12.06 -0.23 -16.20
C PRO A 106 10.80 0.65 -16.22
N SER A 107 9.69 0.13 -16.75
CA SER A 107 8.37 0.77 -16.80
C SER A 107 7.63 0.82 -15.47
N CYS A 108 8.04 0.04 -14.46
CA CYS A 108 7.34 -0.02 -13.19
C CYS A 108 7.44 1.33 -12.45
N LYS A 109 6.27 1.92 -12.18
CA LYS A 109 6.10 3.27 -11.64
C LYS A 109 6.29 3.38 -10.14
N PHE A 110 6.62 2.29 -9.44
CA PHE A 110 6.75 2.26 -7.98
C PHE A 110 7.87 1.32 -7.52
N GLU A 111 8.22 1.41 -6.24
CA GLU A 111 9.19 0.54 -5.60
C GLU A 111 8.74 0.07 -4.23
N ILE A 112 9.04 -1.20 -3.93
CA ILE A 112 8.89 -1.75 -2.58
C ILE A 112 10.02 -1.22 -1.71
N CYS A 113 9.65 -0.43 -0.71
CA CYS A 113 10.53 0.22 0.25
C CYS A 113 10.18 -0.26 1.67
N SER A 114 10.75 0.39 2.68
CA SER A 114 10.37 0.15 4.07
C SER A 114 9.99 1.44 4.79
N THR A 115 9.16 1.29 5.82
CA THR A 115 8.65 2.37 6.66
C THR A 115 8.75 2.01 8.14
N ASN A 116 9.10 3.01 8.96
CA ASN A 116 9.09 2.91 10.43
C ASN A 116 7.87 3.61 11.03
N GLN A 117 6.83 3.84 10.23
CA GLN A 117 5.64 4.56 10.64
C GLN A 117 4.90 3.86 11.77
N TYR A 118 4.82 2.53 11.70
CA TYR A 118 4.06 1.67 12.60
C TYR A 118 4.93 1.20 13.76
N PHE A 119 5.01 2.03 14.82
CA PHE A 119 5.83 1.76 16.01
C PHE A 119 5.36 0.56 16.85
N SER A 120 4.22 -0.04 16.52
CA SER A 120 3.77 -1.31 17.09
C SER A 120 4.59 -2.50 16.58
N SER A 121 5.23 -2.38 15.42
CA SER A 121 6.10 -3.42 14.88
C SER A 121 7.54 -3.22 15.36
N SER A 122 8.19 -4.32 15.72
CA SER A 122 9.61 -4.31 16.09
C SER A 122 10.54 -4.20 14.89
N LYS A 123 10.03 -4.45 13.68
CA LYS A 123 10.76 -4.37 12.42
C LYS A 123 10.17 -3.29 11.51
N PRO A 124 10.98 -2.69 10.63
CA PRO A 124 10.49 -1.86 9.54
C PRO A 124 9.49 -2.64 8.68
N GLU A 125 8.31 -2.07 8.49
CA GLU A 125 7.29 -2.64 7.61
C GLU A 125 7.61 -2.32 6.16
N ALA A 126 7.10 -3.13 5.21
CA ALA A 126 7.19 -2.80 3.80
C ALA A 126 6.22 -1.66 3.44
N CYS A 127 6.55 -0.90 2.42
CA CYS A 127 5.64 0.08 1.81
C CYS A 127 5.87 0.18 0.31
N VAL A 128 4.96 0.83 -0.40
CA VAL A 128 5.04 1.03 -1.85
C VAL A 128 5.18 2.51 -2.13
N ILE A 129 6.29 2.93 -2.74
CA ILE A 129 6.57 4.34 -3.03
C ILE A 129 6.54 4.58 -4.54
N ALA A 130 5.79 5.59 -4.97
CA ALA A 130 5.75 6.02 -6.36
C ALA A 130 7.12 6.58 -6.80
N ARG A 131 7.58 6.18 -7.98
CA ARG A 131 8.79 6.67 -8.66
C ARG A 131 8.48 7.81 -9.62
N GLU A 132 7.28 7.80 -10.18
CA GLU A 132 6.79 8.72 -11.20
C GLU A 132 5.41 9.22 -10.80
N SER A 133 4.92 10.27 -11.46
CA SER A 133 3.55 10.73 -11.28
C SER A 133 2.58 9.66 -11.80
N ILE A 134 1.51 9.40 -11.05
CA ILE A 134 0.43 8.49 -11.45
C ILE A 134 -0.88 9.27 -11.37
N ASN A 135 -1.63 9.31 -12.47
CA ASN A 135 -2.80 10.16 -12.58
C ASN A 135 -4.03 9.53 -11.89
N ALA A 136 -4.97 10.36 -11.44
CA ALA A 136 -6.27 9.91 -11.00
C ALA A 136 -6.97 9.05 -12.07
N GLY A 137 -7.59 7.95 -11.65
CA GLY A 137 -8.27 7.00 -12.52
C GLY A 137 -7.37 5.95 -13.19
N GLU A 138 -6.03 6.11 -13.13
CA GLU A 138 -5.07 5.16 -13.70
C GLU A 138 -5.01 3.85 -12.90
N ASP A 139 -4.93 2.72 -13.60
CA ASP A 139 -4.72 1.39 -13.01
C ASP A 139 -3.22 1.07 -12.93
N ILE A 140 -2.73 0.78 -11.72
CA ILE A 140 -1.36 0.33 -11.48
C ILE A 140 -1.31 -1.19 -11.61
N THR A 141 -1.37 -1.68 -12.85
CA THR A 141 -1.55 -3.12 -13.15
C THR A 141 -0.41 -4.02 -12.70
N ASP A 142 0.79 -3.47 -12.54
CA ASP A 142 1.98 -4.17 -12.02
C ASP A 142 1.91 -4.35 -10.50
N LEU A 143 1.21 -3.45 -9.78
CA LEU A 143 0.96 -3.58 -8.34
C LEU A 143 -0.22 -4.49 -8.11
N CYS A 144 -0.02 -5.77 -8.39
CA CYS A 144 -1.08 -6.76 -8.40
C CYS A 144 -0.81 -7.95 -7.48
N GLY A 145 -1.79 -8.81 -7.37
CA GLY A 145 -1.77 -9.91 -6.41
C GLY A 145 -2.79 -11.00 -6.69
N THR A 146 -2.78 -12.01 -5.81
CA THR A 146 -3.77 -13.09 -5.80
C THR A 146 -4.64 -12.98 -4.56
N ILE A 147 -5.96 -13.09 -4.73
CA ILE A 147 -6.93 -13.16 -3.64
C ILE A 147 -7.23 -14.64 -3.35
N ILE A 148 -7.10 -15.03 -2.09
CA ILE A 148 -7.51 -16.35 -1.60
C ILE A 148 -8.64 -16.18 -0.59
N LYS A 149 -9.82 -16.72 -0.90
CA LYS A 149 -10.96 -16.78 0.02
C LYS A 149 -10.65 -17.79 1.14
N LEU A 150 -10.85 -17.39 2.39
CA LEU A 150 -10.61 -18.24 3.54
C LEU A 150 -11.88 -19.03 3.89
N SER A 151 -11.73 -20.33 4.08
CA SER A 151 -12.80 -21.13 4.69
C SER A 151 -12.93 -20.79 6.19
N PRO A 152 -14.09 -21.03 6.82
CA PRO A 152 -14.25 -20.81 8.26
C PRO A 152 -13.26 -21.61 9.12
N LYS A 153 -12.78 -22.75 8.62
CA LYS A 153 -11.75 -23.56 9.31
C LYS A 153 -10.38 -22.88 9.19
N GLU A 154 -10.04 -22.38 8.01
CA GLU A 154 -8.79 -21.64 7.80
C GLU A 154 -8.78 -20.32 8.57
N GLU A 155 -9.89 -19.57 8.57
CA GLU A 155 -10.06 -18.33 9.35
C GLU A 155 -9.76 -18.56 10.84
N ARG A 156 -10.29 -19.63 11.44
CA ARG A 156 -10.01 -20.00 12.83
C ARG A 156 -8.57 -20.43 13.09
N ASN A 157 -7.89 -20.95 12.07
CA ASN A 157 -6.55 -21.52 12.18
C ASN A 157 -5.44 -20.53 11.80
N ILE A 158 -5.77 -19.37 11.24
CA ILE A 158 -4.82 -18.29 11.03
C ILE A 158 -4.41 -17.79 12.42
N GLY A 159 -3.23 -18.21 12.85
CA GLY A 159 -2.72 -17.92 14.17
C GLY A 159 -2.50 -16.43 14.40
N ILE A 160 -2.67 -16.02 15.65
CA ILE A 160 -2.44 -14.66 16.15
C ILE A 160 -1.06 -14.16 15.67
N GLY A 161 -1.05 -13.08 14.89
CA GLY A 161 0.16 -12.47 14.35
C GLY A 161 0.50 -12.87 12.90
N LYS A 162 -0.42 -13.54 12.20
CA LYS A 162 -0.34 -13.84 10.75
C LYS A 162 -1.39 -13.10 9.91
N ASP A 163 -2.01 -12.12 10.53
CA ASP A 163 -3.20 -11.41 10.05
C ASP A 163 -2.83 -10.31 9.05
N PHE A 164 -1.54 -10.18 8.71
CA PHE A 164 -1.06 -9.23 7.73
C PHE A 164 -1.64 -9.57 6.36
N SER A 165 -2.23 -8.57 5.71
CA SER A 165 -2.86 -8.68 4.39
C SER A 165 -4.14 -9.54 4.32
N ILE A 166 -4.82 -9.80 5.45
CA ILE A 166 -6.17 -10.37 5.45
C ILE A 166 -7.19 -9.25 5.45
N LEU A 167 -8.11 -9.24 4.50
CA LEU A 167 -9.15 -8.21 4.36
C LEU A 167 -10.52 -8.85 4.19
N HIS A 168 -11.54 -8.22 4.78
CA HIS A 168 -12.91 -8.62 4.55
C HIS A 168 -13.36 -8.14 3.16
N SER A 169 -13.84 -9.07 2.33
CA SER A 169 -14.47 -8.72 1.05
C SER A 169 -15.97 -8.75 1.20
N SER A 170 -16.63 -7.58 1.15
CA SER A 170 -18.10 -7.49 1.11
C SER A 170 -18.68 -8.25 -0.09
N ARG A 171 -18.00 -8.17 -1.25
CA ARG A 171 -18.41 -8.87 -2.48
C ARG A 171 -18.43 -10.40 -2.33
N LEU A 172 -17.48 -10.95 -1.58
CA LEU A 172 -17.35 -12.40 -1.38
C LEU A 172 -17.94 -12.89 -0.05
N ASP A 173 -18.44 -11.96 0.77
CA ASP A 173 -18.89 -12.12 2.16
C ASP A 173 -17.94 -13.02 2.96
N SER A 174 -16.64 -12.72 2.90
CA SER A 174 -15.60 -13.59 3.45
C SER A 174 -14.28 -12.87 3.65
N MET A 175 -13.54 -13.32 4.68
CA MET A 175 -12.15 -12.94 4.89
C MET A 175 -11.30 -13.50 3.74
N CYS A 176 -10.47 -12.64 3.17
CA CYS A 176 -9.63 -12.95 2.03
C CYS A 176 -8.18 -12.63 2.36
N LEU A 177 -7.27 -13.54 2.06
CA LEU A 177 -5.83 -13.28 2.11
C LEU A 177 -5.39 -12.70 0.78
N PHE A 178 -4.68 -11.56 0.82
CA PHE A 178 -4.07 -10.95 -0.35
C PHE A 178 -2.58 -11.30 -0.39
N LEU A 179 -2.15 -11.81 -1.55
CA LEU A 179 -0.77 -12.22 -1.83
C LEU A 179 -0.24 -11.47 -3.05
N GLY A 180 1.06 -11.52 -3.29
CA GLY A 180 1.73 -10.76 -4.36
C GLY A 180 1.99 -9.31 -3.99
N PRO A 181 2.66 -8.52 -4.86
CA PRO A 181 3.03 -7.13 -4.61
C PRO A 181 1.97 -6.22 -3.97
N ALA A 182 0.70 -6.38 -4.35
CA ALA A 182 -0.40 -5.58 -3.80
C ALA A 182 -0.54 -5.71 -2.26
N ARG A 183 -0.02 -6.78 -1.66
CA ARG A 183 -0.03 -7.00 -0.20
C ARG A 183 0.82 -6.01 0.59
N PHE A 184 1.77 -5.32 -0.08
CA PHE A 184 2.65 -4.32 0.54
C PHE A 184 2.02 -2.93 0.61
N VAL A 185 0.82 -2.74 0.03
CA VAL A 185 0.11 -1.47 0.07
C VAL A 185 -0.47 -1.27 1.46
N ASN A 186 -0.02 -0.22 2.12
CA ASN A 186 -0.43 0.10 3.47
C ASN A 186 -1.78 0.80 3.52
N HIS A 187 -2.35 0.81 4.73
CA HIS A 187 -3.59 1.53 5.01
C HIS A 187 -3.36 3.04 5.14
N ASP A 188 -4.26 3.83 4.54
CA ASP A 188 -4.49 5.21 4.96
C ASP A 188 -6.00 5.54 4.96
N CYS A 189 -6.46 6.29 5.96
CA CYS A 189 -7.87 6.71 6.05
C CYS A 189 -8.27 7.69 4.92
N ASN A 190 -7.29 8.39 4.33
CA ASN A 190 -7.43 9.20 3.13
C ASN A 190 -6.49 8.69 2.02
N ALA A 191 -6.70 7.43 1.65
CA ALA A 191 -5.91 6.71 0.67
C ALA A 191 -5.91 7.38 -0.73
N ASN A 192 -4.83 7.18 -1.48
CA ASN A 192 -4.72 7.62 -2.87
C ASN A 192 -5.08 6.55 -3.90
N CYS A 193 -5.21 5.29 -3.49
CA CYS A 193 -5.71 4.21 -4.33
C CYS A 193 -6.86 3.47 -3.66
N ARG A 194 -7.55 2.70 -4.48
CA ARG A 194 -8.44 1.62 -4.07
C ARG A 194 -8.01 0.33 -4.75
N PHE A 195 -8.38 -0.80 -4.18
CA PHE A 195 -8.25 -2.06 -4.90
C PHE A 195 -9.14 -2.07 -6.15
N ASN A 196 -8.87 -2.97 -7.08
CA ASN A 196 -9.71 -3.42 -8.19
C ASN A 196 -9.56 -4.94 -8.26
N THR A 197 -10.61 -5.68 -8.60
CA THR A 197 -10.55 -7.15 -8.65
C THR A 197 -11.17 -7.70 -9.91
N SER A 198 -10.54 -8.74 -10.48
CA SER A 198 -11.11 -9.56 -11.55
C SER A 198 -10.70 -11.02 -11.32
N GLY A 199 -11.70 -11.89 -11.13
CA GLY A 199 -11.48 -13.27 -10.71
C GLY A 199 -10.65 -13.36 -9.42
N LYS A 200 -9.52 -14.08 -9.49
CA LYS A 200 -8.53 -14.21 -8.40
C LYS A 200 -7.47 -13.10 -8.39
N ARG A 201 -7.47 -12.19 -9.37
CA ARG A 201 -6.49 -11.10 -9.49
C ARG A 201 -6.98 -9.85 -8.78
N ILE A 202 -6.06 -9.20 -8.07
CA ILE A 202 -6.25 -7.87 -7.47
C ILE A 202 -5.19 -6.91 -8.00
N TRP A 203 -5.53 -5.64 -8.20
CA TRP A 203 -4.58 -4.56 -8.49
C TRP A 203 -5.09 -3.25 -7.87
N LEU A 204 -4.34 -2.16 -8.01
CA LEU A 204 -4.70 -0.85 -7.46
C LEU A 204 -5.12 0.11 -8.56
N ARG A 205 -6.13 0.93 -8.28
CA ARG A 205 -6.56 2.06 -9.11
C ARG A 205 -6.41 3.36 -8.33
N CYS A 206 -5.78 4.36 -8.93
CA CYS A 206 -5.63 5.68 -8.34
C CYS A 206 -6.99 6.39 -8.27
N VAL A 207 -7.33 6.92 -7.09
CA VAL A 207 -8.53 7.78 -6.90
C VAL A 207 -8.19 9.27 -6.96
N ARG A 208 -6.91 9.60 -6.79
CA ARG A 208 -6.34 10.94 -6.95
C ARG A 208 -4.92 10.86 -7.49
N ASP A 209 -4.39 11.98 -7.97
CA ASP A 209 -3.02 12.06 -8.44
C ASP A 209 -2.02 11.69 -7.32
N ILE A 210 -0.98 10.95 -7.70
CA ILE A 210 0.12 10.52 -6.83
C ILE A 210 1.41 11.12 -7.36
N LYS A 211 2.14 11.83 -6.52
CA LYS A 211 3.41 12.45 -6.89
C LYS A 211 4.59 11.48 -6.72
N PRO A 212 5.70 11.67 -7.46
CA PRO A 212 6.94 10.95 -7.21
C PRO A 212 7.37 11.08 -5.74
N GLY A 213 7.66 9.95 -5.10
CA GLY A 213 8.05 9.86 -3.69
C GLY A 213 6.89 9.73 -2.70
N GLU A 214 5.63 9.86 -3.14
CA GLU A 214 4.48 9.58 -2.29
C GLU A 214 4.28 8.07 -2.11
N GLU A 215 3.77 7.68 -0.94
CA GLU A 215 3.38 6.31 -0.66
C GLU A 215 2.04 5.99 -1.33
N ILE A 216 1.99 4.85 -2.01
CA ILE A 216 0.75 4.27 -2.53
C ILE A 216 0.05 3.57 -1.38
N THR A 217 -1.17 4.00 -1.07
CA THR A 217 -1.96 3.57 0.07
C THR A 217 -3.38 3.22 -0.37
N THR A 218 -4.05 2.39 0.42
CA THR A 218 -5.44 1.97 0.19
C THR A 218 -6.24 2.00 1.47
N PHE A 219 -7.56 2.03 1.39
CA PHE A 219 -8.42 1.89 2.54
C PHE A 219 -8.76 0.40 2.76
N TYR A 220 -8.57 -0.09 3.99
CA TYR A 220 -8.74 -1.51 4.32
C TYR A 220 -10.17 -1.82 4.70
N SER A 221 -10.66 -1.15 5.74
CA SER A 221 -12.02 -1.22 6.27
C SER A 221 -12.18 -0.09 7.28
N SER A 222 -13.42 0.26 7.63
CA SER A 222 -13.73 1.22 8.70
C SER A 222 -13.40 0.70 10.09
N ASN A 223 -13.19 -0.61 10.26
CA ASN A 223 -12.96 -1.22 11.57
C ASN A 223 -11.76 -2.18 11.58
N TYR A 224 -10.77 -1.96 10.70
CA TYR A 224 -9.60 -2.84 10.64
C TYR A 224 -8.72 -2.69 11.88
N PHE A 225 -8.49 -1.44 12.30
CA PHE A 225 -7.68 -1.10 13.48
C PHE A 225 -8.58 -0.81 14.68
N GLY A 226 -9.44 -1.77 15.02
CA GLY A 226 -10.49 -1.61 16.02
C GLY A 226 -11.69 -0.80 15.53
N LEU A 227 -12.66 -0.59 16.41
CA LEU A 227 -13.89 0.15 16.11
C LEU A 227 -13.56 1.55 15.57
N GLU A 228 -14.13 1.89 14.42
CA GLU A 228 -13.87 3.15 13.69
C GLU A 228 -12.38 3.44 13.47
N ASN A 229 -11.55 2.40 13.33
CA ASN A 229 -10.10 2.50 13.18
C ASN A 229 -9.44 3.31 14.30
N CYS A 230 -9.97 3.24 15.52
CA CYS A 230 -9.51 4.01 16.67
C CYS A 230 -8.03 3.77 17.03
N GLU A 231 -7.41 2.70 16.54
CA GLU A 231 -5.98 2.39 16.73
C GLU A 231 -5.12 2.67 15.48
N CYS A 232 -5.69 3.25 14.42
CA CYS A 232 -4.99 3.49 13.16
C CYS A 232 -3.81 4.46 13.31
N LEU A 233 -2.70 4.09 12.67
CA LEU A 233 -1.41 4.82 12.68
C LEU A 233 -1.01 5.37 11.31
N CYS A 234 -1.97 5.56 10.39
CA CYS A 234 -1.71 6.11 9.05
C CYS A 234 -1.29 7.59 9.08
N VAL A 235 -0.79 8.10 7.94
CA VAL A 235 -0.24 9.48 7.88
C VAL A 235 -1.35 10.49 8.04
N SER A 236 -2.55 10.21 7.52
CA SER A 236 -3.71 11.09 7.72
C SER A 236 -4.10 11.19 9.19
N CYS A 237 -4.14 10.08 9.92
CA CYS A 237 -4.41 10.09 11.36
C CYS A 237 -3.30 10.83 12.14
N GLU A 238 -2.03 10.69 11.73
CA GLU A 238 -0.90 11.40 12.35
C GLU A 238 -1.05 12.91 12.19
N ARG A 239 -1.34 13.37 10.97
CA ARG A 239 -1.52 14.80 10.65
C ARG A 239 -2.65 15.43 11.44
N MET A 240 -3.71 14.67 11.68
CA MET A 240 -4.89 15.13 12.42
C MET A 240 -4.76 14.93 13.94
N GLY A 241 -3.78 14.17 14.43
CA GLY A 241 -3.66 13.84 15.86
C GLY A 241 -4.80 12.95 16.39
N ILE A 242 -5.40 12.12 15.54
CA ILE A 242 -6.56 11.28 15.89
C ILE A 242 -6.19 9.78 16.00
N ASN A 243 -7.17 8.95 16.36
CA ASN A 243 -7.07 7.50 16.42
C ASN A 243 -5.87 7.02 17.24
N GLY A 244 -4.98 6.18 16.69
CA GLY A 244 -3.85 5.61 17.42
C GLY A 244 -2.90 6.68 17.97
N PHE A 245 -2.97 7.91 17.46
CA PHE A 245 -2.23 9.06 17.97
C PHE A 245 -2.90 9.80 19.13
N LYS A 246 -4.21 9.60 19.40
CA LYS A 246 -4.90 10.22 20.56
C LYS A 246 -4.19 9.95 21.89
N LYS A 247 -3.66 8.73 22.06
CA LYS A 247 -2.94 8.27 23.26
C LYS A 247 -1.66 9.10 23.53
N LEU A 248 -1.12 9.80 22.53
CA LEU A 248 0.03 10.69 22.68
C LEU A 248 -0.33 12.08 23.26
N PHE A 249 -1.60 12.49 23.18
CA PHE A 249 -2.05 13.78 23.71
C PHE A 249 -2.41 13.70 25.19
N HIS A 250 -2.92 12.56 25.65
CA HIS A 250 -3.36 12.41 27.05
C HIS A 250 -2.24 12.19 28.07
N THR A 251 -0.98 12.06 27.64
CA THR A 251 0.15 11.90 28.58
C THR A 251 0.64 13.23 29.17
N SER A 252 0.07 14.38 28.78
CA SER A 252 0.48 15.71 29.26
C SER A 252 -0.50 16.41 30.21
N ALA A 253 -1.70 15.85 30.47
CA ALA A 253 -2.70 16.50 31.32
C ALA A 253 -2.92 15.70 32.62
N THR A 254 -2.22 16.13 33.67
CA THR A 254 -2.57 16.04 35.10
C THR A 254 -3.12 14.72 35.64
N SER A 255 -2.25 14.07 36.42
CA SER A 255 -2.60 13.37 37.64
C SER A 255 -3.53 14.25 38.51
N THR A 256 -4.84 14.04 38.40
CA THR A 256 -5.77 14.41 39.46
C THR A 256 -6.80 13.30 39.57
N SER A 257 -6.62 12.51 40.61
CA SER A 257 -7.61 11.56 41.12
C SER A 257 -8.92 12.28 41.39
N CYS A 258 -10.03 11.82 40.81
CA CYS A 258 -11.34 12.10 41.39
C CYS A 258 -12.28 10.90 41.24
N SER A 259 -12.65 10.43 42.42
CA SER A 259 -13.62 9.45 42.83
C SER A 259 -14.92 9.39 42.03
N SER A 260 -15.37 8.16 41.86
CA SER A 260 -16.71 7.70 41.53
C SER A 260 -17.83 8.52 42.18
N LYS A 261 -18.76 9.03 41.36
CA LYS A 261 -20.19 9.17 41.69
C LYS A 261 -21.06 9.01 40.43
N SER A 262 -22.11 8.22 40.59
CA SER A 262 -23.11 7.77 39.62
C SER A 262 -24.27 8.76 39.45
N SER A 263 -24.87 8.76 38.23
CA SER A 263 -26.29 9.03 37.85
C SER A 263 -26.98 10.27 38.42
N SER A 264 -27.72 11.12 37.70
CA SER A 264 -28.56 11.01 36.50
C SER A 264 -28.85 12.43 35.99
N ASP A 265 -29.25 12.59 34.73
CA ASP A 265 -30.40 13.40 34.29
C ASP A 265 -30.32 13.67 32.78
N VAL A 266 -31.39 13.28 32.08
CA VAL A 266 -31.60 13.50 30.64
C VAL A 266 -32.79 14.41 30.47
N SER A 267 -32.56 15.65 30.03
CA SER A 267 -33.56 16.43 29.30
C SER A 267 -32.90 17.57 28.51
N ASP A 268 -33.34 17.67 27.26
CA ASP A 268 -33.31 18.80 26.31
C ASP A 268 -32.05 19.67 26.18
N LEU A 269 -31.38 19.54 25.04
CA LEU A 269 -30.79 20.69 24.35
C LEU A 269 -30.88 20.50 22.83
N SER A 270 -31.96 21.02 22.26
CA SER A 270 -32.04 21.40 20.86
C SER A 270 -31.20 22.66 20.64
N SER A 271 -30.51 22.73 19.48
CA SER A 271 -29.56 23.75 19.01
C SER A 271 -28.13 23.65 19.56
N LEU A 272 -27.18 23.14 18.73
CA LEU A 272 -25.74 23.44 18.68
C LEU A 272 -25.12 22.72 17.44
N PRO A 273 -24.02 23.24 16.85
CA PRO A 273 -23.77 23.18 15.40
C PRO A 273 -23.12 21.88 14.89
N GLN A 274 -23.46 21.54 13.64
CA GLN A 274 -22.88 20.44 12.84
C GLN A 274 -21.35 20.50 12.85
N SER A 275 -20.69 19.54 13.50
CA SER A 275 -19.24 19.50 13.59
C SER A 275 -18.65 18.18 13.10
N ASN A 276 -17.81 18.33 12.07
CA ASN A 276 -17.03 17.44 11.21
C ASN A 276 -16.64 16.04 11.71
N ARG A 277 -17.55 15.06 11.56
CA ARG A 277 -17.14 13.68 11.26
C ARG A 277 -16.25 13.72 10.00
N TYR A 278 -15.38 12.73 9.79
CA TYR A 278 -14.86 12.48 8.43
C TYR A 278 -16.06 12.09 7.57
N VAL A 279 -16.75 13.09 7.04
CA VAL A 279 -17.78 12.95 6.04
C VAL A 279 -16.98 12.82 4.76
N ILE A 280 -16.81 11.57 4.32
CA ILE A 280 -16.61 11.25 2.91
C ILE A 280 -17.46 12.26 2.12
N SER A 281 -16.85 13.09 1.27
CA SER A 281 -17.59 14.09 0.50
C SER A 281 -18.78 13.41 -0.20
N GLU A 282 -19.90 14.08 -0.42
CA GLU A 282 -21.05 13.44 -1.07
C GLU A 282 -20.68 12.84 -2.45
N GLU A 283 -19.70 13.46 -3.10
CA GLU A 283 -19.01 12.96 -4.29
C GLU A 283 -18.19 11.68 -4.02
N ASP A 284 -17.35 11.64 -2.98
CA ASP A 284 -16.64 10.43 -2.58
C ASP A 284 -17.59 9.32 -2.08
N ARG A 285 -18.75 9.67 -1.52
CA ARG A 285 -19.75 8.74 -0.96
C ARG A 285 -20.58 8.11 -2.07
N SER A 286 -21.00 8.91 -3.04
CA SER A 286 -21.62 8.41 -4.27
C SER A 286 -20.65 7.56 -5.08
N PHE A 287 -19.35 7.89 -5.09
CA PHE A 287 -18.30 7.11 -5.77
C PHE A 287 -17.90 5.83 -5.02
N LEU A 288 -17.94 5.82 -3.69
CA LEU A 288 -17.70 4.64 -2.84
C LEU A 288 -18.87 3.66 -2.85
N ASN A 289 -20.11 4.12 -3.04
CA ASN A 289 -21.28 3.26 -3.21
C ASN A 289 -21.24 2.42 -4.51
N ILE A 290 -20.47 2.84 -5.51
CA ILE A 290 -20.30 2.08 -6.77
C ILE A 290 -19.49 0.79 -6.53
N TRP A 291 -18.61 0.77 -5.52
CA TRP A 291 -17.91 -0.45 -5.09
C TRP A 291 -18.78 -1.36 -4.22
N ASP A 292 -19.71 -0.79 -3.46
CA ASP A 292 -20.63 -1.53 -2.59
C ASP A 292 -21.82 -2.14 -3.35
N SER A 293 -22.02 -1.76 -4.63
CA SER A 293 -23.22 -2.11 -5.41
C SER A 293 -23.00 -3.02 -6.63
N GLY A 294 -21.77 -3.52 -6.88
CA GLY A 294 -21.57 -4.64 -7.81
C GLY A 294 -21.96 -4.39 -9.29
N GLY A 295 -21.60 -3.23 -9.85
CA GLY A 295 -21.88 -2.91 -11.27
C GLY A 295 -20.91 -3.55 -12.26
N GLU A 296 -21.47 -4.42 -13.13
CA GLU A 296 -21.06 -4.85 -14.48
C GLU A 296 -19.73 -5.61 -14.68
N LEU A 297 -19.80 -6.94 -14.59
CA LEU A 297 -19.00 -7.87 -15.42
C LEU A 297 -19.78 -9.19 -15.61
N SER A 298 -20.74 -9.19 -16.54
CA SER A 298 -21.40 -10.41 -17.05
C SER A 298 -20.58 -11.15 -18.12
N ASP A 299 -19.43 -10.63 -18.55
CA ASP A 299 -18.85 -11.04 -19.85
C ASP A 299 -17.43 -11.64 -19.76
N ALA A 300 -16.98 -12.06 -18.57
CA ALA A 300 -15.74 -12.83 -18.46
C ALA A 300 -16.00 -14.32 -18.74
N SER A 301 -15.81 -14.70 -20.00
CA SER A 301 -15.81 -16.08 -20.52
C SER A 301 -15.22 -17.11 -19.54
N SER A 302 -16.00 -18.14 -19.25
CA SER A 302 -15.77 -19.20 -18.27
C SER A 302 -14.95 -20.37 -18.82
N SER A 303 -13.73 -20.13 -19.28
CA SER A 303 -12.83 -21.20 -19.67
C SER A 303 -11.42 -20.90 -19.18
N ASP A 304 -11.10 -21.34 -17.95
CA ASP A 304 -9.73 -21.65 -17.51
C ASP A 304 -9.59 -22.07 -16.03
N LEU A 305 -10.66 -22.44 -15.31
CA LEU A 305 -10.50 -23.07 -13.98
C LEU A 305 -11.54 -24.16 -13.74
N ASP A 306 -11.00 -25.35 -13.52
CA ASP A 306 -11.65 -26.64 -13.29
C ASP A 306 -12.79 -26.61 -12.26
N GLU A 307 -13.78 -27.45 -12.55
CA GLU A 307 -14.91 -27.84 -11.69
C GLU A 307 -14.45 -28.46 -10.37
N GLU A 308 -14.38 -27.67 -9.29
CA GLU A 308 -14.58 -28.17 -7.93
C GLU A 308 -14.94 -26.99 -7.01
N PHE A 309 -15.96 -27.17 -6.16
CA PHE A 309 -16.50 -26.23 -5.15
C PHE A 309 -17.64 -25.29 -5.56
N SER A 310 -18.84 -25.87 -5.71
CA SER A 310 -20.11 -25.20 -5.40
C SER A 310 -20.24 -24.99 -3.88
N LEU A 311 -19.99 -23.78 -3.38
CA LEU A 311 -20.10 -23.47 -1.94
C LEU A 311 -21.49 -22.95 -1.54
N PHE A 312 -22.10 -23.74 -0.66
CA PHE A 312 -23.15 -23.42 0.30
C PHE A 312 -22.89 -22.10 1.07
N ILE A 313 -23.90 -21.22 1.16
CA ILE A 313 -23.89 -19.97 1.96
C ILE A 313 -24.88 -20.11 3.13
N PRO A 314 -24.43 -20.17 4.41
CA PRO A 314 -25.34 -20.18 5.54
C PRO A 314 -25.93 -18.78 5.83
N ARG A 315 -27.26 -18.67 5.77
CA ARG A 315 -28.07 -17.43 5.95
C ARG A 315 -28.03 -16.76 7.36
N HIS A 316 -27.17 -17.16 8.30
CA HIS A 316 -27.32 -16.73 9.70
C HIS A 316 -26.53 -15.47 10.14
N LYS A 317 -25.65 -14.89 9.32
CA LYS A 317 -24.82 -13.74 9.72
C LYS A 317 -25.39 -12.33 9.43
N LYS A 318 -26.56 -12.22 8.78
CA LYS A 318 -27.23 -10.90 8.55
C LYS A 318 -27.72 -10.20 9.83
N ARG A 319 -27.75 -10.87 10.99
CA ARG A 319 -28.35 -10.35 12.23
C ARG A 319 -27.38 -9.74 13.23
N VAL A 320 -26.07 -9.99 13.13
CA VAL A 320 -25.11 -9.48 14.14
C VAL A 320 -24.76 -8.02 13.88
N TRP A 321 -24.62 -7.61 12.61
CA TRP A 321 -24.19 -6.26 12.26
C TRP A 321 -25.30 -5.18 12.37
N SER A 322 -26.57 -5.58 12.34
CA SER A 322 -27.70 -4.63 12.34
C SER A 322 -28.04 -4.08 13.73
N ARG A 323 -27.72 -4.80 14.81
CA ARG A 323 -28.01 -4.36 16.19
C ARG A 323 -26.94 -3.40 16.73
N GLU A 324 -25.69 -3.58 16.31
CA GLU A 324 -24.56 -2.73 16.73
C GLU A 324 -24.61 -1.33 16.08
N LYS A 325 -25.12 -1.25 14.83
CA LYS A 325 -25.34 0.02 14.12
C LYS A 325 -26.35 0.97 14.81
N ARG A 326 -27.27 0.44 15.62
CA ARG A 326 -28.32 1.22 16.30
C ARG A 326 -27.87 1.79 17.65
N LEU A 327 -27.07 1.05 18.40
CA LEU A 327 -26.54 1.50 19.70
C LEU A 327 -25.40 2.51 19.57
N LEU A 328 -24.64 2.47 18.47
CA LEU A 328 -23.51 3.38 18.21
C LEU A 328 -23.93 4.77 17.69
N SER A 329 -25.15 4.92 17.17
CA SER A 329 -25.68 6.23 16.75
C SER A 329 -25.89 7.18 17.93
N GLU A 330 -26.07 6.67 19.14
CA GLU A 330 -26.36 7.46 20.34
C GLU A 330 -25.09 7.79 21.15
N MET A 331 -23.99 7.06 20.97
CA MET A 331 -22.76 7.23 21.75
C MET A 331 -21.64 8.02 21.04
N ALA A 332 -21.76 8.28 19.74
CA ALA A 332 -20.73 8.96 18.93
C ALA A 332 -20.81 10.52 18.96
N ILE A 333 -21.59 11.09 19.88
CA ILE A 333 -21.67 12.53 20.10
C ILE A 333 -20.79 12.85 21.31
N THR A 334 -19.47 12.94 21.15
CA THR A 334 -18.62 13.74 22.04
C THR A 334 -17.18 13.84 21.54
N ASN A 335 -16.72 15.09 21.48
CA ASN A 335 -15.32 15.54 21.45
C ASN A 335 -14.60 15.53 20.10
N HIS A 336 -14.82 16.63 19.37
CA HIS A 336 -13.78 17.25 18.54
C HIS A 336 -12.60 17.67 19.42
N SER A 337 -11.41 17.22 19.08
CA SER A 337 -10.17 17.90 19.47
C SER A 337 -9.84 18.90 18.37
N PRO A 338 -9.45 20.14 18.66
CA PRO A 338 -9.10 21.11 17.63
C PRO A 338 -7.87 20.61 16.87
N LEU A 339 -7.73 21.05 15.61
CA LEU A 339 -6.43 21.08 14.93
C LEU A 339 -5.40 21.56 15.97
N LEU A 340 -4.41 20.71 16.26
CA LEU A 340 -3.40 21.04 17.26
C LEU A 340 -2.87 22.42 16.96
N ASN A 341 -2.79 23.29 17.98
CA ASN A 341 -2.06 24.52 17.81
C ASN A 341 -0.62 24.16 17.38
N VAL A 342 0.08 25.12 16.76
CA VAL A 342 1.39 24.86 16.15
C VAL A 342 2.40 24.30 17.17
N ASP A 343 2.32 24.71 18.43
CA ASP A 343 3.22 24.28 19.50
C ASP A 343 2.92 22.86 19.98
N ASP A 344 1.64 22.51 20.17
CA ASP A 344 1.18 21.16 20.50
C ASP A 344 1.53 20.19 19.38
N TYR A 345 1.41 20.62 18.11
CA TYR A 345 1.84 19.83 16.96
C TYR A 345 3.35 19.60 16.95
N ARG A 346 4.16 20.62 17.27
CA ARG A 346 5.63 20.49 17.36
C ARG A 346 6.02 19.50 18.46
N LYS A 347 5.45 19.63 19.66
CA LYS A 347 5.69 18.71 20.77
C LYS A 347 5.26 17.28 20.43
N PHE A 348 4.07 17.12 19.84
CA PHE A 348 3.59 15.84 19.33
C PHE A 348 4.57 15.20 18.34
N ARG A 349 5.06 15.98 17.38
CA ARG A 349 6.05 15.52 16.39
C ARG A 349 7.35 15.07 17.04
N GLU A 350 7.83 15.78 18.05
CA GLU A 350 9.03 15.39 18.79
C GLU A 350 8.84 14.10 19.59
N ASP A 351 7.71 13.95 20.29
CA ASP A 351 7.43 12.74 21.07
C ASP A 351 7.18 11.52 20.16
N LEU A 352 6.51 11.73 19.03
CA LEU A 352 6.35 10.71 18.01
C LEU A 352 7.71 10.32 17.39
N TRP A 353 8.57 11.30 17.15
CA TRP A 353 9.94 11.07 16.68
C TRP A 353 10.73 10.22 17.69
N LYS A 354 10.66 10.55 18.99
CA LYS A 354 11.27 9.74 20.05
C LYS A 354 10.69 8.33 20.09
N LYS A 355 9.38 8.14 19.93
CA LYS A 355 8.77 6.80 19.89
C LYS A 355 9.22 5.98 18.69
N ARG A 356 9.29 6.57 17.50
CA ARG A 356 9.71 5.87 16.27
C ARG A 356 11.20 5.54 16.29
N HIS A 357 12.05 6.48 16.70
CA HIS A 357 13.49 6.37 16.52
C HIS A 357 14.21 5.95 17.81
N GLY A 358 13.61 6.13 18.99
CA GLY A 358 14.30 5.94 20.25
C GLY A 358 15.51 6.87 20.35
N LYS A 359 16.67 6.32 20.76
CA LYS A 359 17.95 7.04 20.80
C LYS A 359 18.79 6.90 19.52
N ARG A 360 18.22 6.36 18.44
CA ARG A 360 18.96 6.05 17.21
C ARG A 360 19.24 7.34 16.42
N LYS A 361 20.44 7.43 15.86
CA LYS A 361 20.85 8.56 15.01
C LYS A 361 20.09 8.53 13.69
N VAL A 362 19.51 9.67 13.31
CA VAL A 362 18.78 9.86 12.06
C VAL A 362 19.68 10.61 11.07
N TYR A 363 19.68 10.16 9.83
CA TYR A 363 20.45 10.72 8.72
C TYR A 363 19.51 11.23 7.64
N GLN A 364 19.98 12.17 6.83
CA GLN A 364 19.29 12.64 5.64
C GLN A 364 19.95 12.04 4.40
N CYS A 365 19.15 11.42 3.53
CA CYS A 365 19.67 10.82 2.30
C CYS A 365 20.13 11.88 1.29
N SER A 366 21.36 11.80 0.82
CA SER A 366 21.92 12.75 -0.16
C SER A 366 21.28 12.66 -1.55
N ASN A 367 20.56 11.57 -1.86
CA ASN A 367 19.87 11.40 -3.15
C ASN A 367 18.40 11.86 -3.08
N CYS A 368 17.60 11.32 -2.16
CA CYS A 368 16.15 11.62 -2.09
C CYS A 368 15.74 12.55 -0.95
N SER A 369 16.69 13.04 -0.14
CA SER A 369 16.45 13.92 1.02
C SER A 369 15.56 13.34 2.14
N GLN A 370 15.06 12.10 2.01
CA GLN A 370 14.31 11.44 3.06
C GLN A 370 15.20 11.11 4.26
N THR A 371 14.63 11.26 5.46
CA THR A 371 15.30 10.88 6.71
C THR A 371 15.24 9.37 6.91
N PHE A 372 16.32 8.77 7.38
CA PHE A 372 16.39 7.33 7.65
C PHE A 372 17.26 7.03 8.88
N ILE A 373 17.07 5.84 9.45
CA ILE A 373 17.96 5.30 10.48
C ILE A 373 18.94 4.36 9.78
N ASN A 374 20.21 4.47 10.13
CA ASN A 374 21.22 3.53 9.70
C ASN A 374 21.52 2.54 10.84
N GLU A 375 21.23 1.27 10.63
CA GLU A 375 21.50 0.21 11.61
C GLU A 375 22.97 -0.21 11.60
N ASP A 376 23.66 -0.05 10.46
CA ASP A 376 25.09 -0.31 10.34
C ASP A 376 25.89 0.89 10.85
N ILE A 377 26.12 0.92 12.17
CA ILE A 377 26.88 1.95 12.88
C ILE A 377 28.29 2.13 12.28
N GLN A 378 28.88 1.05 11.76
CA GLN A 378 30.22 1.07 11.17
C GLN A 378 30.28 1.74 9.79
N ASN A 379 29.16 1.88 9.09
CA ASN A 379 29.16 2.37 7.72
C ASN A 379 28.17 3.51 7.58
N SER A 380 28.62 4.74 7.84
CA SER A 380 27.81 5.97 7.73
C SER A 380 27.50 6.28 6.26
N SER A 381 26.59 5.51 5.66
CA SER A 381 26.18 5.75 4.28
C SER A 381 25.47 7.10 4.18
N ALA A 382 25.86 7.89 3.18
CA ALA A 382 25.19 9.13 2.81
C ALA A 382 23.81 8.89 2.17
N PHE A 383 23.46 7.63 1.88
CA PHE A 383 22.24 7.26 1.15
C PHE A 383 21.36 6.33 1.98
N CYS A 384 20.04 6.50 1.88
CA CYS A 384 19.09 5.60 2.53
C CYS A 384 19.08 4.21 1.86
N PRO A 385 18.66 3.15 2.56
CA PRO A 385 18.63 1.80 2.02
C PRO A 385 17.89 1.66 0.68
N LYS A 386 16.79 2.40 0.49
CA LYS A 386 16.05 2.47 -0.79
C LYS A 386 16.95 2.92 -1.93
N CYS A 387 17.66 4.04 -1.77
CA CYS A 387 18.51 4.59 -2.82
C CYS A 387 19.74 3.72 -3.08
N ILE A 388 20.31 3.09 -2.04
CA ILE A 388 21.40 2.12 -2.21
C ILE A 388 20.93 0.91 -3.04
N ARG A 389 19.80 0.30 -2.66
CA ARG A 389 19.20 -0.82 -3.38
C ARG A 389 18.94 -0.46 -4.84
N HIS A 390 18.32 0.70 -5.07
CA HIS A 390 18.03 1.20 -6.41
C HIS A 390 19.31 1.36 -7.25
N SER A 391 20.34 2.01 -6.71
CA SER A 391 21.60 2.20 -7.40
C SER A 391 22.32 0.89 -7.69
N LYS A 392 22.24 -0.12 -6.81
CA LYS A 392 22.84 -1.43 -7.04
C LYS A 392 22.16 -2.21 -8.16
N LEU A 393 20.84 -2.03 -8.34
CA LEU A 393 20.08 -2.74 -9.38
C LEU A 393 20.16 -2.03 -10.74
N PHE A 394 19.97 -0.72 -10.77
CA PHE A 394 19.82 0.04 -12.01
C PHE A 394 21.06 0.83 -12.40
N SER A 395 22.09 0.89 -11.55
CA SER A 395 23.28 1.73 -11.74
C SER A 395 22.93 3.21 -11.99
N LEU A 396 21.83 3.67 -11.39
CA LEU A 396 21.26 5.02 -11.53
C LEU A 396 20.79 5.54 -10.17
N PRO A 397 20.73 6.86 -9.97
CA PRO A 397 20.11 7.43 -8.77
C PRO A 397 18.59 7.23 -8.79
N TRP A 398 18.00 6.93 -7.64
CA TRP A 398 16.54 6.89 -7.50
C TRP A 398 15.95 8.28 -7.78
N PRO A 399 14.85 8.41 -8.55
CA PRO A 399 13.97 7.35 -9.06
C PRO A 399 14.25 6.93 -10.52
N CYS A 400 15.42 7.14 -11.12
CA CYS A 400 15.63 6.87 -12.56
C CYS A 400 15.89 5.39 -12.89
N ARG A 401 15.10 4.77 -13.79
CA ARG A 401 15.37 3.41 -14.34
C ARG A 401 15.83 3.38 -15.79
N HIS A 402 15.68 4.49 -16.50
CA HIS A 402 16.18 4.62 -17.85
C HIS A 402 17.42 5.50 -17.81
N LYS A 403 18.48 5.10 -18.50
CA LYS A 403 19.56 6.02 -18.84
C LYS A 403 18.91 7.11 -19.68
N VAL A 404 18.77 8.29 -19.11
CA VAL A 404 18.23 9.44 -19.84
C VAL A 404 19.18 9.65 -21.00
N ASN A 405 18.76 9.31 -22.23
CA ASN A 405 19.48 9.72 -23.41
C ASN A 405 19.54 11.25 -23.30
N ARG A 406 20.74 11.82 -23.16
CA ARG A 406 20.94 13.25 -22.90
C ARG A 406 20.11 14.12 -23.87
N GLU A 407 19.88 13.59 -25.07
CA GLU A 407 19.04 14.14 -26.14
C GLU A 407 17.55 14.22 -25.77
N LEU A 408 16.95 13.19 -25.16
CA LEU A 408 15.52 13.17 -24.81
C LEU A 408 15.16 14.18 -23.71
N LYS A 409 16.09 14.48 -22.79
CA LYS A 409 15.89 15.52 -21.78
C LYS A 409 15.91 16.91 -22.41
N LEU A 410 16.84 17.14 -23.34
CA LEU A 410 16.94 18.37 -24.13
C LEU A 410 15.72 18.54 -25.06
N GLU A 411 15.19 17.46 -25.63
CA GLU A 411 13.97 17.51 -26.44
C GLU A 411 12.72 17.81 -25.61
N LYS A 412 12.55 17.17 -24.43
CA LYS A 412 11.44 17.51 -23.52
C LYS A 412 11.55 18.95 -22.99
N GLU A 413 12.74 19.43 -22.68
CA GLU A 413 12.97 20.82 -22.27
C GLU A 413 12.71 21.81 -23.42
N LYS A 414 13.12 21.47 -24.65
CA LYS A 414 12.76 22.24 -25.85
C LYS A 414 11.25 22.27 -26.04
N GLU A 415 10.55 21.14 -25.95
CA GLU A 415 9.10 21.06 -26.16
C GLU A 415 8.31 21.86 -25.10
N ILE A 416 8.76 21.84 -23.84
CA ILE A 416 8.20 22.65 -22.75
C ILE A 416 8.44 24.16 -23.00
N ASN A 417 9.62 24.53 -23.49
CA ASN A 417 9.92 25.93 -23.83
C ASN A 417 9.14 26.40 -25.07
N THR A 418 8.95 25.55 -26.08
CA THR A 418 8.12 25.88 -27.25
C THR A 418 6.65 26.09 -26.84
N LYS A 419 6.11 25.25 -25.94
CA LYS A 419 4.75 25.42 -25.39
C LYS A 419 4.62 26.71 -24.55
N ARG A 420 5.64 27.08 -23.77
CA ARG A 420 5.66 28.38 -23.05
C ARG A 420 5.72 29.59 -23.99
N ASN A 421 6.46 29.50 -25.09
CA ASN A 421 6.57 30.58 -26.09
C ASN A 421 5.28 30.75 -26.91
N LEU A 422 4.54 29.66 -27.17
CA LEU A 422 3.23 29.71 -27.81
C LEU A 422 2.16 30.37 -26.91
N VAL A 423 2.19 30.08 -25.60
CA VAL A 423 1.27 30.69 -24.62
C VAL A 423 1.56 32.19 -24.38
N THR A 424 2.83 32.60 -24.44
CA THR A 424 3.21 34.02 -24.30
C THR A 424 2.95 34.84 -25.57
N SER A 425 3.16 34.27 -26.76
CA SER A 425 2.85 34.96 -28.03
C SER A 425 1.36 35.22 -28.23
N SER A 426 0.50 34.28 -27.82
CA SER A 426 -0.97 34.40 -27.86
C SER A 426 -1.54 35.44 -26.88
N HIS A 427 -0.82 35.78 -25.80
CA HIS A 427 -1.19 36.88 -24.90
C HIS A 427 -0.72 38.27 -25.37
N SER A 428 0.15 38.35 -26.38
CA SER A 428 0.72 39.61 -26.86
C SER A 428 -0.02 40.25 -28.06
N MET A 429 -1.10 39.63 -28.55
CA MET A 429 -1.79 40.03 -29.79
C MET A 429 -3.15 40.76 -29.60
N SER A 430 -3.52 41.23 -28.40
CA SER A 430 -4.85 41.86 -28.17
C SER A 430 -4.86 43.36 -27.81
N LEU A 431 -3.74 44.08 -27.89
CA LEU A 431 -3.71 45.54 -27.67
C LEU A 431 -3.33 46.30 -28.96
N ARG A 432 -4.11 46.14 -30.03
CA ARG A 432 -4.08 47.05 -31.18
C ARG A 432 -5.30 47.97 -31.15
N HIS A 433 -5.02 49.23 -30.79
CA HIS A 433 -5.79 50.46 -31.07
C HIS A 433 -7.33 50.41 -31.00
N LYS A 434 -7.89 50.67 -29.82
CA LYS A 434 -9.14 51.44 -29.75
C LYS A 434 -8.79 52.92 -29.95
N LYS A 435 -9.32 53.53 -31.02
CA LYS A 435 -9.29 54.99 -31.22
C LYS A 435 -9.89 55.68 -29.99
N ALA A 436 -9.28 56.79 -29.57
CA ALA A 436 -9.84 57.66 -28.55
C ALA A 436 -11.19 58.22 -29.05
N VAL A 437 -12.23 58.09 -28.22
CA VAL A 437 -13.50 58.79 -28.41
C VAL A 437 -13.32 60.17 -27.81
N ASP A 438 -13.39 61.19 -28.66
CA ASP A 438 -13.32 62.59 -28.26
C ASP A 438 -14.70 63.03 -27.74
N TYR A 439 -14.76 63.53 -26.52
CA TYR A 439 -15.99 64.03 -25.88
C TYR A 439 -15.88 65.54 -25.67
N GLN A 440 -15.87 66.30 -26.76
CA GLN A 440 -16.20 67.74 -26.77
C GLN A 440 -16.82 68.12 -28.12
N SER A 441 -18.16 68.25 -28.18
CA SER A 441 -18.97 69.11 -29.05
C SER A 441 -20.44 68.77 -28.90
#